data_AF-A0AAW6NIC1-F1
#
_entry.id   AF-A0AAW6NIC1-F1
#
_cell.length_a   1.000
_cell.length_b   1.000
_cell.length_c   1.000
_cell.angle_alpha   90.00
_cell.angle_beta   90.00
_cell.angle_gamma   90.00
#
_symmetry.space_group_name_H-M   'P 1'
#
loop_
_entity.id
_entity.type
_entity.pdbx_description
1 polymer ?
#
loop_
_entity_poly.entity_id
_entity_poly.type
_entity_poly.pdbx_seq_one_letter_code
_entity_poly.pdbx_strand_id
1 'polypeptide(L)'
;NLFAWQFRDSSPWRKTASGESSWQNNTRYLRRPLASLKSNLTLGDFYIPGDLFDSLRVRGVSLASDMKMRPNSQQGFSPVVHGVARTNALVKVIQNGNVIYQENVPPGLFTLDSLQPTGSAGDLLVVVREADGSQQSFTVPFSAVPGMLKEGVSQYSVVAGKVHQNTLDAEPAFMQGTLRYGFNNLITGYTGTIISDNYQAGLVGTGWNLPFGAVSFDVTHAKTTLQDRTSSGQS
;
A
#
# COMPACT_ATOMS: atom_id res chain seq x y z
N ASN A 1 12.18 22.67 -1.08
CA ASN A 1 11.21 22.39 -2.17
C ASN A 1 11.44 23.40 -3.27
N LEU A 2 11.58 22.96 -4.53
CA LEU A 2 11.84 23.85 -5.67
C LEU A 2 11.26 23.22 -6.95
N PHE A 3 10.46 23.94 -7.73
CA PHE A 3 9.86 23.44 -9.00
C PHE A 3 9.24 22.03 -8.89
N ALA A 4 8.42 21.80 -7.85
CA ALA A 4 7.82 20.51 -7.48
C ALA A 4 8.79 19.39 -7.05
N TRP A 5 10.11 19.65 -7.03
CA TRP A 5 11.09 18.78 -6.41
C TRP A 5 11.14 18.97 -4.89
N GLN A 6 11.17 17.84 -4.20
CA GLN A 6 11.25 17.74 -2.76
C GLN A 6 12.54 17.03 -2.40
N PHE A 7 13.50 17.77 -1.85
CA PHE A 7 14.69 17.18 -1.25
C PHE A 7 14.37 16.69 0.17
N ARG A 8 14.76 15.47 0.49
CA ARG A 8 14.61 14.85 1.81
C ARG A 8 15.94 14.24 2.22
N ASP A 9 16.35 14.49 3.46
CA ASP A 9 17.53 13.90 4.08
C ASP A 9 17.20 13.47 5.51
N SER A 10 17.65 12.28 5.88
CA SER A 10 17.60 11.76 7.24
C SER A 10 18.98 11.20 7.57
N SER A 11 19.74 11.99 8.33
CA SER A 11 21.11 11.66 8.71
C SER A 11 21.31 11.93 10.20
N PRO A 12 20.95 11.00 11.10
CA PRO A 12 21.24 11.15 12.53
C PRO A 12 22.75 11.22 12.80
N TRP A 13 23.12 12.02 13.79
CA TRP A 13 24.46 12.01 14.36
C TRP A 13 24.53 11.04 15.52
N ARG A 14 25.55 10.16 15.51
CA ARG A 14 25.77 9.18 16.57
C ARG A 14 27.14 9.39 17.17
N LYS A 15 27.20 9.44 18.51
CA LYS A 15 28.44 9.43 19.28
C LYS A 15 28.42 8.24 20.24
N THR A 16 29.49 7.46 20.24
CA THR A 16 29.65 6.30 21.13
C THR A 16 30.35 6.71 22.43
N ALA A 17 30.23 5.87 23.46
CA ALA A 17 30.91 6.09 24.73
C ALA A 17 32.45 6.05 24.60
N SER A 18 32.99 5.38 23.57
CA SER A 18 34.42 5.38 23.21
C SER A 18 34.90 6.68 22.56
N GLY A 19 34.01 7.65 22.31
CA GLY A 19 34.35 8.96 21.75
C GLY A 19 34.26 9.04 20.22
N GLU A 20 34.02 7.93 19.52
CA GLU A 20 33.78 7.95 18.07
C GLU A 20 32.48 8.69 17.76
N SER A 21 32.51 9.56 16.77
CA SER A 21 31.30 10.26 16.31
C SER A 21 31.22 10.24 14.79
N SER A 22 30.06 9.91 14.25
CA SER A 22 29.81 9.88 12.82
C SER A 22 28.39 10.30 12.48
N TRP A 23 28.23 10.88 11.30
CA TRP A 23 26.93 11.07 10.68
C TRP A 23 26.54 9.79 9.96
N GLN A 24 25.39 9.21 10.32
CA GLN A 24 24.89 8.01 9.67
C GLN A 24 23.78 8.40 8.70
N ASN A 25 24.06 8.40 7.40
CA ASN A 25 23.01 8.67 6.41
C ASN A 25 22.07 7.47 6.33
N ASN A 26 20.78 7.70 6.61
CA ASN A 26 19.74 6.69 6.48
C ASN A 26 19.07 6.81 5.09
N THR A 27 18.56 8.00 4.77
CA THR A 27 17.98 8.29 3.45
C THR A 27 18.40 9.67 2.98
N ARG A 28 18.54 9.84 1.66
CA ARG A 28 18.84 11.11 1.01
C ARG A 28 18.37 11.05 -0.42
N TYR A 29 17.24 11.68 -0.72
CA TYR A 29 16.65 11.58 -2.05
C TYR A 29 15.94 12.86 -2.49
N LEU A 30 15.81 12.98 -3.79
CA LEU A 30 14.94 13.92 -4.47
C LEU A 30 13.67 13.18 -4.89
N ARG A 31 12.51 13.73 -4.54
CA ARG A 31 11.20 13.24 -4.97
C ARG A 31 10.51 14.28 -5.83
N ARG A 32 9.86 13.84 -6.90
CA ARG A 32 8.97 14.66 -7.73
C ARG A 32 7.66 13.93 -8.00
N PRO A 33 6.52 14.47 -7.54
CA PRO A 33 5.20 14.02 -7.97
C PRO A 33 4.99 14.25 -9.47
N LEU A 34 4.49 13.24 -10.18
CA LEU A 34 4.13 13.26 -11.60
C LEU A 34 2.62 13.03 -11.71
N ALA A 35 1.83 14.11 -11.72
CA ALA A 35 0.37 14.06 -11.67
C ALA A 35 -0.26 13.32 -12.88
N SER A 36 0.32 13.46 -14.07
CA SER A 36 -0.15 12.78 -15.29
C SER A 36 -0.11 11.25 -15.18
N LEU A 37 0.85 10.72 -14.43
CA LEU A 37 1.03 9.28 -14.18
C LEU A 37 0.43 8.83 -12.85
N LYS A 38 0.00 9.77 -11.99
CA LYS A 38 -0.38 9.53 -10.59
C LYS A 38 0.73 8.79 -9.84
N SER A 39 1.97 9.21 -10.04
CA SER A 39 3.18 8.51 -9.57
C SER A 39 4.19 9.47 -8.96
N ASN A 40 5.07 8.95 -8.12
CA ASN A 40 6.24 9.66 -7.63
C ASN A 40 7.51 9.14 -8.31
N LEU A 41 8.30 10.07 -8.85
CA LEU A 41 9.68 9.82 -9.24
C LEU A 41 10.60 10.11 -8.06
N THR A 42 11.44 9.15 -7.68
CA THR A 42 12.40 9.27 -6.57
C THR A 42 13.79 8.95 -7.06
N LEU A 43 14.79 9.79 -6.73
CA LEU A 43 16.20 9.58 -7.08
C LEU A 43 17.08 9.77 -5.85
N GLY A 44 18.03 8.85 -5.62
CA GLY A 44 18.99 8.91 -4.51
C GLY A 44 18.91 7.67 -3.63
N ASP A 45 19.13 7.88 -2.32
CA ASP A 45 19.16 6.85 -1.29
C ASP A 45 17.80 6.74 -0.59
N PHE A 46 17.08 5.64 -0.85
CA PHE A 46 15.75 5.40 -0.31
C PHE A 46 15.52 3.91 -0.04
N TYR A 47 14.41 3.60 0.63
CA TYR A 47 13.95 2.23 0.86
C TYR A 47 12.85 1.88 -0.14
N ILE A 48 12.94 0.68 -0.72
CA ILE A 48 11.83 0.09 -1.46
C ILE A 48 10.82 -0.48 -0.45
N PRO A 49 9.51 -0.22 -0.59
CA PRO A 49 8.49 -0.82 0.24
C PRO A 49 8.50 -2.35 0.15
N GLY A 50 8.31 -3.02 1.29
CA GLY A 50 8.30 -4.48 1.43
C GLY A 50 6.99 -5.15 0.99
N ASP A 51 6.33 -4.62 -0.04
CA ASP A 51 4.93 -4.94 -0.34
C ASP A 51 4.77 -6.33 -0.99
N LEU A 52 5.67 -6.68 -1.92
CA LEU A 52 5.69 -7.97 -2.63
C LEU A 52 7.02 -8.71 -2.48
N PHE A 53 8.10 -7.96 -2.32
CA PHE A 53 9.43 -8.48 -2.02
C PHE A 53 9.91 -7.81 -0.74
N ASP A 54 10.99 -8.33 -0.16
CA ASP A 54 11.58 -7.72 1.02
C ASP A 54 11.98 -6.26 0.80
N SER A 55 11.84 -5.46 1.85
CA SER A 55 12.26 -4.06 1.83
C SER A 55 13.78 -3.97 1.79
N LEU A 56 14.31 -3.28 0.78
CA LEU A 56 15.74 -3.07 0.59
C LEU A 56 16.09 -1.58 0.55
N ARG A 57 17.24 -1.23 1.13
CA ARG A 57 17.83 0.10 0.96
C ARG A 57 18.60 0.16 -0.34
N VAL A 58 18.33 1.19 -1.12
CA VAL A 58 18.75 1.28 -2.51
C VAL A 58 19.26 2.68 -2.81
N ARG A 59 20.35 2.75 -3.57
CA ARG A 59 20.79 3.95 -4.25
C ARG A 59 20.41 3.85 -5.71
N GLY A 60 19.45 4.66 -6.17
CA GLY A 60 18.96 4.53 -7.53
C GLY A 60 17.83 5.47 -7.91
N VAL A 61 16.98 4.99 -8.82
CA VAL A 61 15.80 5.68 -9.33
C VAL A 61 14.58 4.79 -9.18
N SER A 62 13.47 5.36 -8.74
CA SER A 62 12.18 4.69 -8.64
C SER A 62 11.08 5.53 -9.27
N LEU A 63 10.20 4.87 -10.02
CA LEU A 63 8.91 5.40 -10.44
C LEU A 63 7.82 4.49 -9.87
N ALA A 64 7.01 5.02 -8.94
CA ALA A 64 5.97 4.24 -8.28
C ALA A 64 4.65 5.01 -8.27
N SER A 65 3.55 4.32 -8.58
CA SER A 65 2.20 4.88 -8.46
C SER A 65 1.89 5.24 -7.01
N ASP A 66 1.23 6.38 -6.80
CA ASP A 66 0.81 6.85 -5.49
C ASP A 66 -0.72 6.85 -5.40
N MET A 67 -1.26 5.99 -4.54
CA MET A 67 -2.71 5.90 -4.34
C MET A 67 -3.30 7.22 -3.86
N LYS A 68 -2.55 8.05 -3.14
CA LYS A 68 -3.01 9.35 -2.65
C LYS A 68 -3.26 10.36 -3.77
N MET A 69 -2.77 10.10 -4.99
CA MET A 69 -3.03 10.91 -6.18
C MET A 69 -4.29 10.47 -6.95
N ARG A 70 -4.94 9.37 -6.55
CA ARG A 70 -6.22 8.93 -7.13
C ARG A 70 -7.39 9.60 -6.41
N PRO A 71 -8.59 9.68 -7.01
CA PRO A 71 -9.79 10.09 -6.27
C PRO A 71 -10.05 9.18 -5.08
N ASN A 72 -10.64 9.69 -4.01
CA ASN A 72 -10.89 8.92 -2.77
C ASN A 72 -11.67 7.62 -3.01
N SER A 73 -12.60 7.62 -3.97
CA SER A 73 -13.34 6.41 -4.38
C SER A 73 -12.45 5.29 -4.96
N GLN A 74 -11.19 5.57 -5.30
CA GLN A 74 -10.21 4.60 -5.80
C GLN A 74 -9.08 4.30 -4.79
N GLN A 75 -9.03 5.00 -3.66
CA GLN A 75 -8.00 4.81 -2.63
C GLN A 75 -8.45 3.70 -1.67
N GLY A 76 -7.95 2.46 -1.87
CA GLY A 76 -8.23 1.33 -0.99
C GLY A 76 -9.69 0.82 -1.01
N PHE A 77 -9.92 -0.34 -0.42
CA PHE A 77 -11.25 -0.92 -0.27
C PHE A 77 -12.11 -0.01 0.61
N SER A 78 -13.05 0.72 0.00
CA SER A 78 -14.17 1.35 0.70
C SER A 78 -15.31 0.34 0.61
N PRO A 79 -15.75 -0.25 1.72
CA PRO A 79 -16.96 -1.05 1.68
C PRO A 79 -18.12 -0.14 1.27
N VAL A 80 -19.05 -0.69 0.51
CA VAL A 80 -20.30 -0.01 0.17
C VAL A 80 -21.33 -0.41 1.22
N VAL A 81 -21.89 0.58 1.91
CA VAL A 81 -22.95 0.36 2.90
C VAL A 81 -24.29 0.65 2.24
N HIS A 82 -25.15 -0.36 2.18
CA HIS A 82 -26.55 -0.19 1.80
C HIS A 82 -27.43 -0.19 3.05
N GLY A 83 -28.46 0.65 3.05
CA GLY A 83 -29.45 0.69 4.12
C GLY A 83 -30.73 1.35 3.67
N VAL A 84 -31.73 1.36 4.57
CA VAL A 84 -33.01 2.03 4.37
C VAL A 84 -33.23 2.99 5.53
N ALA A 85 -33.60 4.23 5.22
CA ALA A 85 -34.07 5.20 6.19
C ALA A 85 -35.57 5.41 6.02
N ARG A 86 -36.33 5.43 7.11
CA ARG A 86 -37.78 5.69 7.07
C ARG A 86 -38.09 7.19 6.98
N THR A 87 -37.18 8.02 7.49
CA THR A 87 -37.29 9.48 7.53
C THR A 87 -36.01 10.14 7.03
N ASN A 88 -35.92 11.46 7.13
CA ASN A 88 -34.63 12.15 7.00
C ASN A 88 -33.76 11.74 8.20
N ALA A 89 -32.85 10.80 7.97
CA ALA A 89 -32.09 10.15 9.03
C ALA A 89 -30.63 10.59 9.01
N LEU A 90 -30.02 10.65 10.19
CA LEU A 90 -28.58 10.82 10.35
C LEU A 90 -27.92 9.45 10.39
N VAL A 91 -27.10 9.14 9.38
CA VAL A 91 -26.33 7.90 9.32
C VAL A 91 -24.92 8.16 9.84
N LYS A 92 -24.48 7.34 10.81
CA LYS A 92 -23.12 7.33 11.33
C LYS A 92 -22.46 6.00 11.03
N VAL A 93 -21.22 6.02 10.61
CA VAL A 93 -20.38 4.82 10.47
C VAL A 93 -19.26 4.88 11.48
N ILE A 94 -19.18 3.84 12.30
CA ILE A 94 -18.26 3.72 13.42
C ILE A 94 -17.33 2.54 13.13
N GLN A 95 -16.03 2.74 13.29
CA GLN A 95 -15.03 1.68 13.19
C GLN A 95 -14.09 1.76 14.39
N ASN A 96 -13.87 0.64 15.08
CA ASN A 96 -13.01 0.57 16.27
C ASN A 96 -13.34 1.65 17.32
N GLY A 97 -14.65 1.93 17.51
CA GLY A 97 -15.14 2.94 18.44
C GLY A 97 -15.06 4.40 17.98
N ASN A 98 -14.50 4.69 16.81
CA ASN A 98 -14.39 6.04 16.25
C ASN A 98 -15.40 6.26 15.13
N VAL A 99 -16.05 7.44 15.10
CA VAL A 99 -16.91 7.83 13.97
C VAL A 99 -16.02 8.19 12.78
N ILE A 100 -16.09 7.41 11.71
CA ILE A 100 -15.29 7.60 10.49
C ILE A 100 -16.08 8.31 9.39
N TYR A 101 -17.41 8.29 9.45
CA TYR A 101 -18.30 8.93 8.49
C TYR A 101 -19.62 9.33 9.14
N GLN A 102 -20.19 10.46 8.73
CA GLN A 102 -21.50 10.93 9.20
C GLN A 102 -22.18 11.81 8.13
N GLU A 103 -23.41 11.48 7.75
CA GLU A 103 -24.19 12.22 6.75
C GLU A 103 -25.71 12.12 7.01
N ASN A 104 -26.47 13.13 6.56
CA ASN A 104 -27.94 13.06 6.54
C ASN A 104 -28.41 12.48 5.20
N VAL A 105 -29.23 11.43 5.25
CA VAL A 105 -29.81 10.79 4.07
C VAL A 105 -31.32 11.04 3.99
N PRO A 106 -31.89 11.20 2.79
CA PRO A 106 -33.33 11.31 2.60
C PRO A 106 -34.04 9.98 2.91
N PRO A 107 -35.39 9.99 3.06
CA PRO A 107 -36.15 8.76 3.27
C PRO A 107 -36.04 7.84 2.05
N GLY A 108 -35.85 6.55 2.29
CA GLY A 108 -35.71 5.53 1.26
C GLY A 108 -34.39 4.75 1.35
N LEU A 109 -34.08 4.03 0.27
CA LEU A 109 -32.82 3.33 0.12
C LEU A 109 -31.67 4.34 0.02
N PHE A 110 -30.62 4.13 0.79
CA PHE A 110 -29.38 4.90 0.71
C PHE A 110 -28.18 3.98 0.47
N THR A 111 -27.14 4.55 -0.14
CA THR A 111 -25.87 3.87 -0.40
C THR A 111 -24.74 4.80 -0.01
N LEU A 112 -23.79 4.32 0.79
CA LEU A 112 -22.56 5.04 1.13
C LEU A 112 -21.38 4.30 0.49
N ASP A 113 -20.72 4.93 -0.48
CA ASP A 113 -19.66 4.35 -1.31
C ASP A 113 -18.28 5.03 -1.11
N SER A 114 -18.23 6.07 -0.27
CA SER A 114 -17.07 6.95 -0.06
C SER A 114 -16.49 6.87 1.36
N LEU A 115 -16.68 5.74 2.03
CA LEU A 115 -16.16 5.49 3.36
C LEU A 115 -14.62 5.40 3.33
N GLN A 116 -13.97 6.03 4.30
CA GLN A 116 -12.52 5.92 4.50
C GLN A 116 -12.26 5.18 5.81
N PRO A 117 -12.09 3.84 5.75
CA PRO A 117 -11.70 3.07 6.92
C PRO A 117 -10.33 3.52 7.43
N THR A 118 -10.11 3.37 8.73
CA THR A 118 -8.89 3.82 9.44
C THR A 118 -7.63 3.02 9.11
N GLY A 119 -7.62 2.26 8.01
CA GLY A 119 -6.50 1.39 7.60
C GLY A 119 -6.34 0.11 8.44
N SER A 120 -7.07 -0.02 9.55
CA SER A 120 -7.11 -1.22 10.38
C SER A 120 -8.27 -2.13 9.95
N ALA A 121 -8.07 -3.45 10.00
CA ALA A 121 -9.16 -4.41 9.94
C ALA A 121 -10.14 -4.17 11.11
N GLY A 122 -11.43 -4.42 10.91
CA GLY A 122 -12.46 -4.23 11.92
C GLY A 122 -13.79 -3.79 11.30
N ASP A 123 -14.87 -4.47 11.69
CA ASP A 123 -16.20 -4.27 11.15
C ASP A 123 -16.69 -2.82 11.29
N LEU A 124 -17.52 -2.41 10.34
CA LEU A 124 -18.17 -1.12 10.37
C LEU A 124 -19.53 -1.23 11.05
N LEU A 125 -19.71 -0.56 12.18
CA LEU A 125 -21.01 -0.39 12.80
C LEU A 125 -21.71 0.81 12.18
N VAL A 126 -22.81 0.56 11.48
CA VAL A 126 -23.65 1.59 10.89
C VAL A 126 -24.79 1.86 11.86
N VAL A 127 -25.01 3.13 12.20
CA VAL A 127 -26.09 3.59 13.06
C VAL A 127 -26.94 4.59 12.28
N VAL A 128 -28.19 4.25 12.04
CA VAL A 128 -29.19 5.10 11.40
C VAL A 128 -30.07 5.69 12.50
N ARG A 129 -29.99 7.00 12.71
CA ARG A 129 -30.85 7.74 13.65
C ARG A 129 -31.93 8.46 12.87
N GLU A 130 -33.17 8.02 13.04
CA GLU A 130 -34.36 8.59 12.42
C GLU A 130 -34.73 9.94 13.07
N ALA A 131 -35.52 10.75 12.37
CA ALA A 131 -35.99 12.05 12.84
C ALA A 131 -36.87 11.96 14.11
N ASP A 132 -37.54 10.83 14.32
CA ASP A 132 -38.33 10.52 15.53
C ASP A 132 -37.46 10.15 16.74
N GLY A 133 -36.14 10.08 16.56
CA GLY A 133 -35.17 9.71 17.59
C GLY A 133 -34.91 8.22 17.70
N SER A 134 -35.65 7.37 16.98
CA SER A 134 -35.38 5.93 16.93
C SER A 134 -34.03 5.66 16.26
N GLN A 135 -33.36 4.60 16.70
CA GLN A 135 -32.06 4.19 16.17
C GLN A 135 -32.12 2.75 15.70
N GLN A 136 -31.55 2.51 14.53
CA GLN A 136 -31.28 1.18 14.01
C GLN A 136 -29.78 1.05 13.78
N SER A 137 -29.24 -0.11 14.08
CA SER A 137 -27.83 -0.38 13.79
C SER A 137 -27.65 -1.74 13.14
N PHE A 138 -26.66 -1.82 12.27
CA PHE A 138 -26.25 -3.05 11.62
C PHE A 138 -24.74 -3.01 11.38
N THR A 139 -24.14 -4.19 11.34
CA THR A 139 -22.70 -4.34 11.17
C THR A 139 -22.41 -4.76 9.74
N VAL A 140 -21.52 -4.04 9.07
CA VAL A 140 -20.95 -4.41 7.78
C VAL A 140 -19.56 -4.99 8.03
N PRO A 141 -19.36 -6.30 7.80
CA PRO A 141 -18.06 -6.92 8.00
C PRO A 141 -17.00 -6.22 7.15
N PHE A 142 -15.87 -5.85 7.76
CA PHE A 142 -14.77 -5.20 7.06
C PHE A 142 -13.44 -5.89 7.37
N SER A 143 -13.02 -6.71 6.42
CA SER A 143 -11.73 -7.37 6.39
C SER A 143 -10.93 -6.82 5.21
N ALA A 144 -10.07 -5.83 5.46
CA ALA A 144 -9.07 -5.44 4.48
C ALA A 144 -7.89 -6.42 4.58
N VAL A 145 -7.76 -7.33 3.62
CA VAL A 145 -6.49 -8.05 3.45
C VAL A 145 -5.43 -7.08 2.91
N PRO A 146 -4.21 -7.11 3.44
CA PRO A 146 -3.09 -6.37 2.88
C PRO A 146 -2.94 -6.69 1.38
N GLY A 147 -3.10 -5.69 0.52
CA GLY A 147 -2.76 -5.79 -0.91
C GLY A 147 -3.91 -5.90 -1.93
N MET A 148 -5.19 -5.99 -1.53
CA MET A 148 -6.29 -5.91 -2.49
C MET A 148 -6.54 -4.50 -3.01
N LEU A 149 -6.92 -4.41 -4.29
CA LEU A 149 -7.24 -3.17 -4.99
C LEU A 149 -8.70 -3.18 -5.45
N LYS A 150 -9.29 -1.99 -5.54
CA LYS A 150 -10.61 -1.82 -6.17
C LYS A 150 -10.55 -2.19 -7.65
N GLU A 151 -11.72 -2.52 -8.20
CA GLU A 151 -11.88 -2.77 -9.63
C GLU A 151 -11.30 -1.62 -10.49
N GLY A 152 -10.48 -1.98 -11.47
CA GLY A 152 -9.85 -1.05 -12.40
C GLY A 152 -8.69 -0.22 -11.80
N VAL A 153 -8.35 -0.44 -10.53
CA VAL A 153 -7.21 0.23 -9.89
C VAL A 153 -5.95 -0.58 -10.09
N SER A 154 -4.90 0.09 -10.57
CA SER A 154 -3.55 -0.44 -10.70
C SER A 154 -2.59 0.25 -9.76
N GLN A 155 -1.72 -0.54 -9.13
CA GLN A 155 -0.56 -0.07 -8.38
C GLN A 155 0.69 -0.69 -9.00
N TYR A 156 1.69 0.12 -9.33
CA TYR A 156 2.94 -0.36 -9.91
C TYR A 156 4.13 0.35 -9.30
N SER A 157 5.29 -0.31 -9.32
CA SER A 157 6.57 0.26 -8.95
C SER A 157 7.66 -0.30 -9.85
N VAL A 158 8.51 0.58 -10.38
CA VAL A 158 9.73 0.20 -11.08
C VAL A 158 10.89 0.87 -10.39
N VAL A 159 11.91 0.09 -10.04
CA VAL A 159 13.11 0.56 -9.37
C VAL A 159 14.33 0.01 -10.10
N ALA A 160 15.33 0.84 -10.30
CA ALA A 160 16.63 0.45 -10.82
C ALA A 160 17.73 1.16 -10.03
N GLY A 161 18.76 0.42 -9.63
CA GLY A 161 19.83 0.98 -8.81
C GLY A 161 20.77 -0.08 -8.26
N LYS A 162 21.43 0.25 -7.17
CA LYS A 162 22.29 -0.66 -6.43
C LYS A 162 21.77 -0.86 -5.01
N VAL A 163 21.92 -2.07 -4.49
CA VAL A 163 21.69 -2.32 -3.07
C VAL A 163 22.71 -1.49 -2.28
N HIS A 164 22.24 -0.74 -1.28
CA HIS A 164 23.07 0.18 -0.51
C HIS A 164 22.88 -0.06 0.99
N GLN A 165 23.61 -1.05 1.52
CA GLN A 165 23.51 -1.47 2.92
C GLN A 165 24.90 -1.42 3.56
N ASN A 166 25.04 -0.73 4.69
CA ASN A 166 26.34 -0.51 5.35
C ASN A 166 27.01 -1.81 5.86
N THR A 167 26.29 -2.94 5.82
CA THR A 167 26.74 -4.26 6.28
C THR A 167 27.15 -5.18 5.13
N LEU A 168 27.00 -4.75 3.87
CA LEU A 168 27.34 -5.55 2.69
C LEU A 168 28.53 -4.89 1.99
N ASP A 169 29.59 -5.66 1.73
CA ASP A 169 30.74 -5.22 0.94
C ASP A 169 30.41 -5.09 -0.55
N ALA A 170 29.37 -5.80 -1.00
CA ALA A 170 28.90 -5.77 -2.38
C ALA A 170 27.64 -4.90 -2.52
N GLU A 171 27.67 -4.00 -3.51
CA GLU A 171 26.52 -3.17 -3.92
C GLU A 171 26.03 -3.63 -5.31
N PRO A 172 25.42 -4.84 -5.43
CA PRO A 172 25.00 -5.36 -6.73
C PRO A 172 23.96 -4.44 -7.37
N ALA A 173 24.10 -4.25 -8.67
CA ALA A 173 23.08 -3.60 -9.47
C ALA A 173 21.87 -4.52 -9.60
N PHE A 174 20.68 -3.94 -9.57
CA PHE A 174 19.44 -4.67 -9.77
C PHE A 174 18.35 -3.78 -10.37
N MET A 175 17.35 -4.44 -10.91
CA MET A 175 16.09 -3.85 -11.33
C MET A 175 14.94 -4.64 -10.70
N GLN A 176 13.95 -3.94 -10.17
CA GLN A 176 12.73 -4.52 -9.61
C GLN A 176 11.51 -3.89 -10.27
N GLY A 177 10.58 -4.73 -10.71
CA GLY A 177 9.27 -4.31 -11.20
C GLY A 177 8.17 -5.01 -10.43
N THR A 178 7.16 -4.27 -9.98
CA THR A 178 5.96 -4.82 -9.34
C THR A 178 4.71 -4.23 -9.97
N LEU A 179 3.67 -5.06 -10.08
CA LEU A 179 2.36 -4.67 -10.59
C LEU A 179 1.27 -5.38 -9.78
N ARG A 180 0.26 -4.62 -9.39
CA ARG A 180 -0.99 -5.10 -8.80
C ARG A 180 -2.15 -4.51 -9.58
N TYR A 181 -3.19 -5.31 -9.78
CA TYR A 181 -4.39 -4.90 -10.50
C TYR A 181 -5.64 -5.51 -9.88
N GLY A 182 -6.62 -4.66 -9.53
CA GLY A 182 -7.94 -5.10 -9.11
C GLY A 182 -8.80 -5.42 -10.33
N PHE A 183 -9.04 -6.71 -10.58
CA PHE A 183 -9.87 -7.15 -11.72
C PHE A 183 -11.35 -6.86 -11.49
N ASN A 184 -11.80 -7.04 -10.25
CA ASN A 184 -13.14 -6.71 -9.77
C ASN A 184 -13.08 -6.52 -8.23
N ASN A 185 -14.23 -6.26 -7.59
CA ASN A 185 -14.29 -6.09 -6.13
C ASN A 185 -14.05 -7.38 -5.32
N LEU A 186 -13.90 -8.53 -5.98
CA LEU A 186 -13.59 -9.81 -5.36
C LEU A 186 -12.14 -10.27 -5.59
N ILE A 187 -11.50 -9.90 -6.70
CA ILE A 187 -10.23 -10.50 -7.13
C ILE A 187 -9.21 -9.40 -7.48
N THR A 188 -8.05 -9.48 -6.86
CA THR A 188 -6.86 -8.67 -7.19
C THR A 188 -5.73 -9.59 -7.57
N GLY A 189 -5.13 -9.39 -8.75
CA GLY A 189 -3.90 -10.07 -9.13
C GLY A 189 -2.68 -9.21 -8.83
N TYR A 190 -1.56 -9.84 -8.50
CA TYR A 190 -0.29 -9.18 -8.34
C TYR A 190 0.87 -10.03 -8.85
N THR A 191 1.91 -9.35 -9.33
CA THR A 191 3.12 -9.97 -9.82
C THR A 191 4.31 -9.05 -9.59
N GLY A 192 5.49 -9.63 -9.54
CA GLY A 192 6.72 -8.86 -9.48
C GLY A 192 7.91 -9.66 -9.99
N THR A 193 8.98 -8.94 -10.30
CA THR A 193 10.26 -9.53 -10.64
C THR A 193 11.41 -8.71 -10.07
N ILE A 194 12.47 -9.40 -9.68
CA ILE A 194 13.78 -8.83 -9.37
C ILE A 194 14.79 -9.45 -10.33
N ILE A 195 15.61 -8.62 -10.95
CA ILE A 195 16.69 -9.04 -11.83
C ILE A 195 17.98 -8.36 -11.35
N SER A 196 18.99 -9.17 -11.04
CA SER A 196 20.35 -8.78 -10.69
C SER A 196 21.33 -9.79 -11.30
N ASP A 197 22.61 -9.48 -11.33
CA ASP A 197 23.65 -10.32 -11.94
C ASP A 197 23.65 -11.74 -11.36
N ASN A 198 23.49 -11.85 -10.04
CA ASN A 198 23.59 -13.11 -9.30
C ASN A 198 22.26 -13.56 -8.66
N TYR A 199 21.16 -12.83 -8.89
CA TYR A 199 19.88 -13.11 -8.27
C TYR A 199 18.72 -12.74 -9.21
N GLN A 200 17.81 -13.68 -9.41
CA GLN A 200 16.59 -13.46 -10.17
C GLN A 200 15.42 -14.01 -9.37
N ALA A 201 14.35 -13.24 -9.25
CA ALA A 201 13.11 -13.69 -8.63
C ALA A 201 11.90 -13.28 -9.45
N GLY A 202 10.89 -14.15 -9.44
CA GLY A 202 9.58 -13.91 -10.01
C GLY A 202 8.52 -14.26 -8.97
N LEU A 203 7.51 -13.41 -8.85
CA LEU A 203 6.39 -13.58 -7.95
C LEU A 203 5.09 -13.46 -8.76
N VAL A 204 4.15 -14.34 -8.48
CA VAL A 204 2.77 -14.21 -8.94
C VAL A 204 1.83 -14.56 -7.79
N GLY A 205 0.75 -13.80 -7.65
CA GLY A 205 -0.22 -14.00 -6.60
C GLY A 205 -1.58 -13.40 -6.88
N THR A 206 -2.53 -13.77 -6.04
CA THR A 206 -3.91 -13.33 -6.13
C THR A 206 -4.50 -13.16 -4.73
N GLY A 207 -5.23 -12.08 -4.53
CA GLY A 207 -6.06 -11.81 -3.36
C GLY A 207 -7.54 -11.98 -3.70
N TRP A 208 -8.29 -12.60 -2.79
CA TRP A 208 -9.70 -12.91 -2.93
C TRP A 208 -10.47 -12.33 -1.76
N ASN A 209 -11.49 -11.52 -2.05
CA ASN A 209 -12.46 -11.01 -1.09
C ASN A 209 -13.68 -11.93 -1.08
N LEU A 210 -13.87 -12.68 0.00
CA LEU A 210 -14.98 -13.61 0.18
C LEU A 210 -15.98 -13.04 1.21
N PRO A 211 -17.24 -13.48 1.20
CA PRO A 211 -18.23 -12.99 2.17
C PRO A 211 -17.86 -13.20 3.65
N PHE A 212 -16.98 -14.16 3.92
CA PHE A 212 -16.54 -14.54 5.27
C PHE A 212 -15.09 -14.09 5.60
N GLY A 213 -14.48 -13.26 4.76
CA GLY A 213 -13.12 -12.76 4.95
C GLY A 213 -12.35 -12.68 3.64
N ALA A 214 -11.09 -12.30 3.69
CA ALA A 214 -10.25 -12.27 2.51
C ALA A 214 -9.03 -13.17 2.69
N VAL A 215 -8.56 -13.74 1.59
CA VAL A 215 -7.42 -14.66 1.53
C VAL A 215 -6.51 -14.28 0.37
N SER A 216 -5.21 -14.46 0.54
CA SER A 216 -4.24 -14.28 -0.53
C SER A 216 -3.37 -15.51 -0.69
N PHE A 217 -3.01 -15.79 -1.94
CA PHE A 217 -2.09 -16.85 -2.29
C PHE A 217 -1.08 -16.28 -3.27
N ASP A 218 0.20 -16.49 -3.00
CA ASP A 218 1.28 -16.19 -3.92
C ASP A 218 2.31 -17.30 -3.94
N VAL A 219 3.03 -17.33 -5.04
CA VAL A 219 4.17 -18.21 -5.25
C VAL A 219 5.31 -17.35 -5.70
N THR A 220 6.43 -17.47 -5.00
CA THR A 220 7.69 -16.81 -5.36
C THR A 220 8.71 -17.86 -5.77
N HIS A 221 9.28 -17.70 -6.95
CA HIS A 221 10.41 -18.49 -7.40
C HIS A 221 11.66 -17.61 -7.45
N ALA A 222 12.73 -18.04 -6.81
CA ALA A 222 14.01 -17.33 -6.80
C ALA A 222 15.15 -18.25 -7.22
N LYS A 223 16.09 -17.70 -7.98
CA LYS A 223 17.32 -18.35 -8.42
C LYS A 223 18.51 -17.45 -8.06
N THR A 224 19.47 -18.02 -7.34
CA THR A 224 20.67 -17.32 -6.87
C THR A 224 21.90 -18.05 -7.36
N THR A 225 22.89 -17.32 -7.87
CA THR A 225 24.19 -17.88 -8.28
C THR A 225 25.28 -17.29 -7.40
N LEU A 226 25.92 -18.14 -6.58
CA LEU A 226 27.00 -17.75 -5.68
C LEU A 226 28.23 -18.62 -5.98
N GLN A 227 29.33 -18.00 -6.44
CA GLN A 227 30.62 -18.66 -6.67
C GLN A 227 30.45 -20.01 -7.40
N ASP A 228 29.88 -19.96 -8.61
CA ASP A 228 29.60 -21.09 -9.51
C ASP A 228 28.58 -22.13 -9.02
N ARG A 229 27.92 -21.90 -7.89
CA ARG A 229 26.78 -22.72 -7.44
C ARG A 229 25.47 -21.98 -7.64
N THR A 230 24.61 -22.58 -8.45
CA THR A 230 23.22 -22.14 -8.64
C THR A 230 22.33 -22.82 -7.60
N SER A 231 21.57 -22.04 -6.86
CA SER A 231 20.53 -22.52 -5.95
C SER A 231 19.19 -21.93 -6.36
N SER A 232 18.11 -22.69 -6.20
CA SER A 232 16.74 -22.23 -6.46
C SER A 232 15.84 -22.50 -5.27
N GLY A 233 14.95 -21.56 -4.96
CA GLY A 233 13.96 -21.66 -3.90
C GLY A 233 12.55 -21.39 -4.41
N GLN A 234 11.56 -21.96 -3.72
CA GLN A 234 10.14 -21.69 -3.92
C GLN A 234 9.48 -21.52 -2.54
N SER A 235 8.59 -20.55 -2.43
CA SER A 235 7.74 -20.32 -1.25
C SER A 235 6.34 -19.94 -1.69
#